data_AF-A0A923MBT2-F1
#
_entry.id   AF-A0A923MBT2-F1
#
_cell.length_a   1.000
_cell.length_b   1.000
_cell.length_c   1.000
_cell.angle_alpha   90.00
_cell.angle_beta   90.00
_cell.angle_gamma   90.00
#
_symmetry.space_group_name_H-M   'P 1'
#
loop_
_entity.id
_entity.type
_entity.pdbx_description
1 polymer ?
#
loop_
_entity_poly.entity_id
_entity_poly.type
_entity_poly.pdbx_seq_one_letter_code
_entity_poly.pdbx_strand_id
1 'polypeptide(L)'
;MNGRANRLCVAVALLTSTWAHAGFESPTHPWVVPPTDLQPHAHFTNLKDGDTVQSPFVAKFGLAMRGLVPAGQTAGQAGHHHLLVNQALPLDFKKPLPFTDQYIHFGKGQMETVLDLKPGTYNLTLLLADKGHIPYFVYSKPVRVKVTQRDATRTPQQAAGPARVELLSPADGSTVRNAFRVLFHASGFNVAHPAARTAGTGHFVLNVAAKGGKPETIAFDAGQTETWLQPPAGDYQLALQLVDNITGKVLASATPVRIRAESMKAGAESLARVMGASRR
;
A
#
# COMPACT_ATOMS: atom_id res chain seq x y z
N MET A 1 56.49 16.71 -47.96
CA MET A 1 55.26 16.95 -47.15
C MET A 1 54.16 16.04 -47.67
N ASN A 2 53.74 15.03 -46.90
CA ASN A 2 52.43 14.39 -46.97
C ASN A 2 52.38 13.25 -45.93
N GLY A 3 51.89 13.57 -44.73
CA GLY A 3 51.66 12.61 -43.65
C GLY A 3 50.34 11.89 -43.83
N ARG A 4 50.36 10.55 -43.74
CA ARG A 4 49.15 9.70 -43.67
C ARG A 4 48.59 9.77 -42.24
N ALA A 5 47.34 10.21 -42.10
CA ALA A 5 46.62 10.19 -40.84
C ALA A 5 45.95 8.82 -40.62
N ASN A 6 46.36 8.11 -39.58
CA ASN A 6 45.67 6.93 -39.05
C ASN A 6 44.35 7.35 -38.40
N ARG A 7 43.22 6.83 -38.87
CA ARG A 7 41.92 6.97 -38.19
C ARG A 7 41.78 5.86 -37.15
N LEU A 8 41.96 6.22 -35.88
CA LEU A 8 41.65 5.38 -34.74
C LEU A 8 40.12 5.38 -34.55
N CYS A 9 39.45 4.25 -34.79
CA CYS A 9 38.05 4.06 -34.39
C CYS A 9 37.99 3.84 -32.88
N VAL A 10 37.52 4.84 -32.15
CA VAL A 10 37.17 4.70 -30.72
C VAL A 10 35.82 4.02 -30.65
N ALA A 11 35.79 2.77 -30.20
CA ALA A 11 34.56 2.07 -29.83
C ALA A 11 34.02 2.70 -28.55
N VAL A 12 32.90 3.40 -28.64
CA VAL A 12 32.16 3.91 -27.48
C VAL A 12 31.42 2.73 -26.86
N ALA A 13 31.98 2.19 -25.77
CA ALA A 13 31.28 1.23 -24.94
C ALA A 13 30.12 1.95 -24.23
N LEU A 14 28.89 1.63 -24.62
CA LEU A 14 27.67 2.04 -23.91
C LEU A 14 27.65 1.33 -22.55
N LEU A 15 28.09 2.03 -21.51
CA LEU A 15 27.87 1.65 -20.13
C LEU A 15 26.36 1.75 -19.83
N THR A 16 25.68 0.61 -19.80
CA THR A 16 24.33 0.54 -19.23
C THR A 16 24.46 0.79 -17.73
N SER A 17 24.02 1.97 -17.29
CA SER A 17 23.92 2.32 -15.89
C SER A 17 22.83 1.45 -15.26
N THR A 18 23.23 0.40 -14.55
CA THR A 18 22.34 -0.34 -13.65
C THR A 18 22.07 0.54 -12.44
N TRP A 19 20.97 1.26 -12.45
CA TRP A 19 20.42 1.87 -11.24
C TRP A 19 20.01 0.73 -10.31
N ALA A 20 20.85 0.41 -9.32
CA ALA A 20 20.44 -0.35 -8.16
C ALA A 20 19.40 0.49 -7.41
N HIS A 21 18.13 0.32 -7.76
CA HIS A 21 17.03 0.87 -6.99
C HIS A 21 17.11 0.19 -5.62
N ALA A 22 17.24 0.96 -4.55
CA ALA A 22 16.98 0.47 -3.20
C ALA A 22 15.54 -0.08 -3.21
N GLY A 23 15.45 -1.41 -3.32
CA GLY A 23 14.34 -2.08 -3.98
C GLY A 23 13.02 -1.96 -3.22
N PHE A 24 12.00 -1.44 -3.89
CA PHE A 24 10.62 -1.75 -3.52
C PHE A 24 10.41 -3.25 -3.77
N GLU A 25 10.13 -4.00 -2.71
CA GLU A 25 9.87 -5.44 -2.79
C GLU A 25 8.46 -5.66 -3.35
N SER A 26 8.37 -5.63 -4.68
CA SER A 26 7.16 -5.91 -5.45
C SER A 26 7.03 -7.39 -5.71
N PRO A 27 5.81 -7.95 -5.70
CA PRO A 27 5.61 -9.28 -6.22
C PRO A 27 5.94 -9.33 -7.72
N THR A 28 6.52 -10.44 -8.14
CA THR A 28 6.91 -10.68 -9.54
C THR A 28 5.69 -11.11 -10.35
N HIS A 29 5.02 -10.14 -10.98
CA HIS A 29 3.90 -10.42 -11.89
C HIS A 29 3.84 -9.39 -13.03
N PRO A 30 3.56 -9.78 -14.30
CA PRO A 30 3.58 -8.85 -15.44
C PRO A 30 2.60 -7.68 -15.35
N TRP A 31 1.54 -7.83 -14.56
CA TRP A 31 0.53 -6.78 -14.36
C TRP A 31 0.83 -5.88 -13.16
N VAL A 32 1.79 -6.24 -12.30
CA VAL A 32 2.16 -5.40 -11.16
C VAL A 32 3.12 -4.33 -11.66
N VAL A 33 2.73 -3.08 -11.44
CA VAL A 33 3.51 -1.91 -11.85
C VAL A 33 3.85 -1.05 -10.64
N PRO A 34 4.90 -0.23 -10.69
CA PRO A 34 5.18 0.74 -9.63
C PRO A 34 4.02 1.73 -9.44
N PRO A 35 3.83 2.29 -8.23
CA PRO A 35 2.90 3.38 -8.01
C PRO A 35 3.31 4.63 -8.79
N THR A 36 2.35 5.51 -9.08
CA THR A 36 2.60 6.71 -9.88
C THR A 36 3.42 7.79 -9.18
N ASP A 37 3.35 7.87 -7.85
CA ASP A 37 4.08 8.86 -7.06
C ASP A 37 5.52 8.42 -6.70
N LEU A 38 5.82 7.12 -6.83
CA LEU A 38 7.13 6.52 -6.54
C LEU A 38 7.70 6.87 -5.16
N GLN A 39 6.84 7.16 -4.17
CA GLN A 39 7.26 7.51 -2.81
C GLN A 39 6.61 6.60 -1.75
N PRO A 40 7.41 5.99 -0.85
CA PRO A 40 6.86 5.22 0.26
C PRO A 40 6.17 6.14 1.26
N HIS A 41 4.93 5.79 1.63
CA HIS A 41 4.18 6.54 2.63
C HIS A 41 3.19 5.64 3.37
N ALA A 42 2.95 5.93 4.64
CA ALA A 42 1.81 5.39 5.37
C ALA A 42 0.59 6.28 5.10
N HIS A 43 -0.62 5.79 5.24
CA HIS A 43 -1.83 6.60 5.09
C HIS A 43 -3.02 5.96 5.80
N PHE A 44 -4.02 6.78 6.13
CA PHE A 44 -5.31 6.28 6.59
C PHE A 44 -6.16 5.92 5.37
N THR A 45 -6.78 4.74 5.38
CA THR A 45 -7.65 4.31 4.27
C THR A 45 -9.09 4.75 4.45
N ASN A 46 -9.48 5.18 5.66
CA ASN A 46 -10.85 5.58 5.99
C ASN A 46 -11.00 6.94 6.67
N LEU A 47 -9.90 7.67 6.90
CA LEU A 47 -9.92 9.02 7.49
C LEU A 47 -9.33 10.03 6.51
N LYS A 48 -9.94 11.21 6.47
CA LYS A 48 -9.52 12.38 5.68
C LYS A 48 -9.33 13.58 6.59
N ASP A 49 -8.47 14.50 6.16
CA ASP A 49 -8.24 15.74 6.89
C ASP A 49 -9.53 16.56 7.00
N GLY A 50 -9.86 16.99 8.21
CA GLY A 50 -11.10 17.70 8.53
C GLY A 50 -12.28 16.81 8.92
N ASP A 51 -12.13 15.48 8.93
CA ASP A 51 -13.21 14.57 9.27
C ASP A 51 -13.79 14.85 10.67
N THR A 52 -15.12 14.73 10.77
CA THR A 52 -15.86 14.83 12.03
C THR A 52 -16.41 13.46 12.39
N VAL A 53 -16.05 12.94 13.56
CA VAL A 53 -16.35 11.57 13.99
C VAL A 53 -16.95 11.55 15.40
N GLN A 54 -17.48 10.39 15.79
CA GLN A 54 -17.85 10.05 17.17
C GLN A 54 -16.95 8.91 17.65
N SER A 55 -16.53 8.95 18.91
CA SER A 55 -15.74 7.88 19.51
C SER A 55 -16.62 6.85 20.24
N PRO A 56 -16.21 5.58 20.28
CA PRO A 56 -15.03 5.01 19.61
C PRO A 56 -15.21 4.88 18.09
N PHE A 57 -14.13 5.13 17.32
CA PHE A 57 -14.10 4.96 15.86
C PHE A 57 -12.88 4.15 15.42
N VAL A 58 -12.98 3.51 14.26
CA VAL A 58 -11.88 2.74 13.66
C VAL A 58 -11.00 3.68 12.83
N ALA A 59 -9.69 3.62 13.03
CA ALA A 59 -8.70 4.18 12.12
C ALA A 59 -8.01 3.02 11.40
N LYS A 60 -8.16 2.95 10.07
CA LYS A 60 -7.59 1.92 9.20
C LYS A 60 -6.33 2.45 8.52
N PHE A 61 -5.31 1.62 8.43
CA PHE A 61 -3.97 1.94 7.98
C PHE A 61 -3.68 1.27 6.64
N GLY A 62 -2.95 1.98 5.81
CA GLY A 62 -2.33 1.44 4.62
C GLY A 62 -0.90 1.93 4.50
N LEU A 63 -0.16 1.30 3.61
CA LEU A 63 1.27 1.44 3.45
C LEU A 63 1.66 1.21 1.99
N ALA A 64 2.13 2.28 1.34
CA ALA A 64 2.62 2.26 -0.02
C ALA A 64 4.13 1.99 -0.05
N MET A 65 4.56 1.18 -1.02
CA MET A 65 5.97 0.84 -1.29
C MET A 65 6.77 0.24 -0.13
N ARG A 66 6.09 -0.22 0.93
CA ARG A 66 6.69 -0.84 2.10
C ARG A 66 5.81 -2.00 2.57
N GLY A 67 6.43 -2.85 3.38
CA GLY A 67 5.83 -4.04 3.95
C GLY A 67 5.62 -3.95 5.45
N LEU A 68 4.77 -4.82 5.96
CA LEU A 68 4.61 -5.05 7.39
C LEU A 68 5.45 -6.24 7.88
N VAL A 69 6.09 -6.07 9.03
CA VAL A 69 6.76 -7.11 9.79
C VAL A 69 6.62 -6.81 11.28
N PRO A 70 6.45 -7.81 12.16
CA PRO A 70 6.31 -7.56 13.60
C PRO A 70 7.54 -6.86 14.20
N ALA A 71 7.32 -6.10 15.28
CA ALA A 71 8.39 -5.52 16.08
C ALA A 71 9.36 -6.63 16.56
N GLY A 72 10.64 -6.29 16.64
CA GLY A 72 11.71 -7.26 16.94
C GLY A 72 12.14 -8.14 15.76
N GLN A 73 11.38 -8.18 14.65
CA GLN A 73 11.71 -8.97 13.45
C GLN A 73 12.18 -8.08 12.29
N THR A 74 12.86 -8.67 11.31
CA THR A 74 13.35 -7.95 10.12
C THR A 74 13.00 -8.72 8.85
N ALA A 75 12.51 -8.00 7.85
CA ALA A 75 12.39 -8.48 6.48
C ALA A 75 12.56 -7.29 5.53
N GLY A 76 13.71 -7.19 4.86
CA GLY A 76 14.01 -6.07 3.97
C GLY A 76 13.81 -4.70 4.63
N GLN A 77 12.96 -3.86 4.02
CA GLN A 77 12.55 -2.54 4.52
C GLN A 77 11.16 -2.55 5.17
N ALA A 78 10.61 -3.72 5.47
CA ALA A 78 9.36 -3.84 6.19
C ALA A 78 9.52 -3.37 7.64
N GLY A 79 8.44 -2.84 8.19
CA GLY A 79 8.39 -2.35 9.58
C GLY A 79 7.01 -2.55 10.18
N HIS A 80 6.70 -1.81 11.24
CA HIS A 80 5.38 -1.81 11.84
C HIS A 80 4.84 -0.41 12.05
N HIS A 81 3.51 -0.32 12.07
CA HIS A 81 2.82 0.96 12.22
C HIS A 81 2.94 1.53 13.63
N HIS A 82 2.94 2.85 13.67
CA HIS A 82 2.77 3.68 14.84
C HIS A 82 1.73 4.74 14.53
N LEU A 83 1.02 5.19 15.55
CA LEU A 83 0.13 6.34 15.48
C LEU A 83 0.60 7.39 16.48
N LEU A 84 0.92 8.56 15.95
CA LEU A 84 1.23 9.76 16.72
C LEU A 84 -0.06 10.55 16.91
N VAL A 85 -0.44 10.79 18.17
CA VAL A 85 -1.62 11.56 18.54
C VAL A 85 -1.18 12.90 19.11
N ASN A 86 -1.48 13.98 18.39
CA ASN A 86 -1.10 15.35 18.74
C ASN A 86 0.42 15.53 18.90
N GLN A 87 1.22 14.76 18.15
CA GLN A 87 2.67 14.85 18.16
C GLN A 87 3.23 15.23 16.79
N ALA A 88 4.31 16.01 16.82
CA ALA A 88 5.13 16.24 15.64
C ALA A 88 5.92 14.97 15.29
N LEU A 89 6.38 14.88 14.04
CA LEU A 89 7.29 13.81 13.65
C LEU A 89 8.58 13.88 14.49
N PRO A 90 9.11 12.73 14.94
CA PRO A 90 10.38 12.70 15.65
C PRO A 90 11.49 13.26 14.75
N LEU A 91 12.33 14.14 15.31
CA LEU A 91 13.46 14.72 14.60
C LEU A 91 14.73 13.85 14.68
N ASP A 92 14.77 12.90 15.63
CA ASP A 92 15.89 11.99 15.83
C ASP A 92 15.58 10.61 15.22
N PHE A 93 16.20 10.33 14.07
CA PHE A 93 15.98 9.12 13.28
C PHE A 93 16.84 7.92 13.71
N LYS A 94 17.58 8.06 14.81
CA LYS A 94 18.46 7.00 15.34
C LYS A 94 17.99 6.48 16.68
N LYS A 95 16.93 7.08 17.24
CA LYS A 95 16.37 6.69 18.52
C LYS A 95 15.02 6.00 18.34
N PRO A 96 14.71 5.06 19.24
CA PRO A 96 13.38 4.46 19.28
C PRO A 96 12.34 5.52 19.56
N LEU A 97 11.15 5.34 18.98
CA LEU A 97 9.98 6.11 19.36
C LEU A 97 9.72 5.98 20.88
N PRO A 98 9.34 7.08 21.57
CA PRO A 98 9.01 7.04 22.98
C PRO A 98 7.81 6.13 23.25
N PHE A 99 7.85 5.35 24.33
CA PHE A 99 6.70 4.59 24.81
C PHE A 99 5.85 5.48 25.72
N THR A 100 4.86 6.15 25.14
CA THR A 100 3.89 7.01 25.85
C THR A 100 2.51 6.85 25.22
N ASP A 101 1.45 7.31 25.89
CA ASP A 101 0.08 7.24 25.36
C ASP A 101 -0.13 8.00 24.05
N GLN A 102 0.78 8.89 23.69
CA GLN A 102 0.72 9.70 22.46
C GLN A 102 1.43 9.04 21.26
N TYR A 103 2.21 7.99 21.50
CA TYR A 103 2.88 7.17 20.49
C TYR A 103 2.33 5.75 20.62
N ILE A 104 1.29 5.44 19.87
CA ILE A 104 0.63 4.13 19.94
C ILE A 104 1.39 3.17 19.01
N HIS A 105 1.82 2.02 19.53
CA HIS A 105 2.65 1.04 18.84
C HIS A 105 1.83 -0.16 18.32
N PHE A 106 1.98 -0.51 17.05
CA PHE A 106 1.29 -1.65 16.41
C PHE A 106 2.28 -2.74 15.99
N GLY A 107 2.99 -3.31 16.96
CA GLY A 107 4.10 -4.23 16.74
C GLY A 107 3.76 -5.64 16.24
N LYS A 108 2.50 -5.96 15.94
CA LYS A 108 2.12 -7.32 15.46
C LYS A 108 1.86 -7.36 13.95
N GLY A 109 1.81 -6.22 13.27
CA GLY A 109 1.36 -6.13 11.88
C GLY A 109 -0.11 -5.75 11.73
N GLN A 110 -0.66 -5.00 12.70
CA GLN A 110 -2.04 -4.54 12.65
C GLN A 110 -2.23 -3.50 11.54
N MET A 111 -3.37 -3.59 10.86
CA MET A 111 -3.79 -2.61 9.85
C MET A 111 -4.87 -1.65 10.36
N GLU A 112 -5.27 -1.73 11.62
CA GLU A 112 -6.24 -0.80 12.18
C GLU A 112 -6.12 -0.71 13.70
N THR A 113 -6.76 0.32 14.25
CA THR A 113 -7.02 0.45 15.67
C THR A 113 -8.38 1.09 15.92
N VAL A 114 -8.91 0.91 17.13
CA VAL A 114 -10.06 1.66 17.60
C VAL A 114 -9.59 2.78 18.51
N LEU A 115 -9.94 4.00 18.15
CA LEU A 115 -9.63 5.21 18.91
C LEU A 115 -10.84 5.63 19.74
N ASP A 116 -10.69 5.50 21.06
CA ASP A 116 -11.67 5.96 22.05
C ASP A 116 -11.21 7.28 22.67
N LEU A 117 -11.36 8.36 21.90
CA LEU A 117 -10.92 9.69 22.25
C LEU A 117 -12.06 10.50 22.88
N LYS A 118 -11.73 11.43 23.77
CA LYS A 118 -12.71 12.40 24.29
C LYS A 118 -13.13 13.38 23.18
N PRO A 119 -14.25 14.10 23.31
CA PRO A 119 -14.58 15.18 22.40
C PRO A 119 -13.43 16.21 22.34
N GLY A 120 -13.07 16.62 21.12
CA GLY A 120 -11.91 17.48 20.89
C GLY A 120 -11.39 17.38 19.46
N THR A 121 -10.34 18.15 19.18
CA THR A 121 -9.63 18.11 17.89
C THR A 121 -8.30 17.41 18.05
N TYR A 122 -8.01 16.46 17.17
CA TYR A 122 -6.80 15.64 17.20
C TYR A 122 -6.09 15.70 15.87
N ASN A 123 -4.77 15.81 15.89
CA ASN A 123 -3.91 15.55 14.74
C ASN A 123 -3.37 14.13 14.85
N LEU A 124 -3.64 13.32 13.83
CA LEU A 124 -3.26 11.92 13.76
C LEU A 124 -2.25 11.72 12.62
N THR A 125 -1.12 11.08 12.92
CA THR A 125 -0.09 10.79 11.93
C THR A 125 0.35 9.34 12.06
N LEU A 126 0.25 8.58 10.97
CA LEU A 126 0.86 7.24 10.91
C LEU A 126 2.34 7.36 10.63
N LEU A 127 3.13 6.48 11.24
CA LEU A 127 4.56 6.39 11.03
C LEU A 127 4.99 4.93 11.01
N LEU A 128 5.78 4.53 10.01
CA LEU A 128 6.44 3.24 9.97
C LEU A 128 7.80 3.34 10.68
N ALA A 129 8.10 2.34 11.51
CA ALA A 129 9.41 2.18 12.13
C ALA A 129 9.91 0.74 12.00
N ASP A 130 11.21 0.55 12.18
CA ASP A 130 11.87 -0.76 12.11
C ASP A 130 11.61 -1.63 13.36
N LYS A 131 12.27 -2.79 13.40
CA LYS A 131 12.22 -3.75 14.51
C LYS A 131 12.43 -3.13 15.90
N GLY A 132 13.25 -2.08 15.99
CA GLY A 132 13.69 -1.40 17.20
C GLY A 132 12.93 -0.11 17.45
N HIS A 133 11.82 0.13 16.73
CA HIS A 133 11.05 1.37 16.77
C HIS A 133 11.82 2.58 16.22
N ILE A 134 12.85 2.36 15.39
CA ILE A 134 13.59 3.44 14.72
C ILE A 134 12.81 3.89 13.47
N PRO A 135 12.42 5.18 13.36
CA PRO A 135 11.57 5.65 12.26
C PRO A 135 12.18 5.48 10.86
N TYR A 136 11.39 4.99 9.90
CA TYR A 136 11.79 4.90 8.48
C TYR A 136 11.53 6.18 7.67
N PHE A 137 10.99 7.23 8.29
CA PHE A 137 10.47 8.43 7.60
C PHE A 137 9.42 8.12 6.52
N VAL A 138 8.72 7.01 6.69
CA VAL A 138 7.55 6.62 5.90
C VAL A 138 6.34 6.90 6.77
N TYR A 139 5.66 8.02 6.52
CA TYR A 139 4.57 8.53 7.35
C TYR A 139 3.41 9.02 6.50
N SER A 140 2.27 9.25 7.15
CA SER A 140 1.11 9.88 6.50
C SER A 140 1.20 11.39 6.55
N LYS A 141 0.53 12.06 5.60
CA LYS A 141 0.12 13.44 5.86
C LYS A 141 -0.66 13.47 7.20
N PRO A 142 -0.44 14.48 8.06
CA PRO A 142 -1.24 14.62 9.28
C PRO A 142 -2.71 14.73 8.90
N VAL A 143 -3.56 14.03 9.64
CA VAL A 143 -5.01 14.07 9.50
C VAL A 143 -5.60 14.70 10.74
N ARG A 144 -6.22 15.88 10.59
CA ARG A 144 -6.97 16.51 11.65
C ARG A 144 -8.38 15.94 11.71
N VAL A 145 -8.76 15.38 12.85
CA VAL A 145 -10.12 14.88 13.11
C VAL A 145 -10.75 15.63 14.27
N LYS A 146 -12.06 15.91 14.16
CA LYS A 146 -12.88 16.45 15.24
C LYS A 146 -13.78 15.36 15.82
N VAL A 147 -13.53 14.99 17.07
CA VAL A 147 -14.39 14.08 17.83
C VAL A 147 -15.49 14.91 18.47
N THR A 148 -16.74 14.62 18.11
CA THR A 148 -17.91 15.39 18.58
C THR A 148 -18.44 14.87 19.91
N GLN A 149 -18.49 13.56 20.07
CA GLN A 149 -19.02 12.86 21.24
C GLN A 149 -18.24 11.57 21.46
N ARG A 150 -18.24 11.10 22.71
CA ARG A 150 -17.68 9.80 23.11
C ARG A 150 -18.80 8.97 23.72
N ASP A 151 -19.17 7.90 23.05
CA ASP A 151 -20.09 6.88 23.56
C ASP A 151 -19.32 5.88 24.44
N ALA A 152 -19.36 6.10 25.76
CA ALA A 152 -18.69 5.24 26.73
C ALA A 152 -19.34 3.84 26.86
N THR A 153 -20.51 3.61 26.26
CA THR A 153 -21.19 2.30 26.31
C THR A 153 -20.73 1.38 25.17
N ARG A 154 -20.18 1.95 24.10
CA ARG A 154 -19.69 1.19 22.97
C ARG A 154 -18.27 0.67 23.24
N THR A 155 -18.12 -0.65 23.22
CA THR A 155 -16.82 -1.30 23.38
C THR A 155 -15.96 -1.18 22.11
N PRO A 156 -14.63 -1.32 22.22
CA PRO A 156 -13.76 -1.36 21.05
C PRO A 156 -14.13 -2.47 20.06
N GLN A 157 -14.52 -3.65 20.54
CA GLN A 157 -14.94 -4.76 19.68
C GLN A 157 -16.21 -4.43 18.88
N GLN A 158 -17.18 -3.74 19.48
CA GLN A 158 -18.38 -3.27 18.79
C GLN A 158 -18.09 -2.14 17.79
N ALA A 159 -17.02 -1.37 17.99
CA ALA A 159 -16.56 -0.37 17.02
C ALA A 159 -15.82 -1.01 15.84
N ALA A 160 -14.92 -1.96 16.08
CA ALA A 160 -14.16 -2.67 15.06
C ALA A 160 -15.03 -3.60 14.20
N GLY A 161 -16.05 -4.22 14.81
CA GLY A 161 -16.85 -5.26 14.18
C GLY A 161 -16.12 -6.61 14.10
N PRO A 162 -16.68 -7.59 13.37
CA PRO A 162 -16.06 -8.90 13.22
C PRO A 162 -14.77 -8.83 12.38
N ALA A 163 -13.88 -9.80 12.62
CA ALA A 163 -12.69 -9.97 11.82
C ALA A 163 -13.06 -10.27 10.36
N ARG A 164 -12.38 -9.61 9.41
CA ARG A 164 -12.67 -9.74 7.97
C ARG A 164 -11.51 -9.23 7.13
N VAL A 165 -11.47 -9.68 5.88
CA VAL A 165 -10.56 -9.20 4.84
C VAL A 165 -11.39 -8.42 3.82
N GLU A 166 -10.88 -7.27 3.37
CA GLU A 166 -11.59 -6.38 2.46
C GLU A 166 -10.65 -5.93 1.34
N LEU A 167 -11.21 -5.81 0.14
CA LEU A 167 -10.60 -5.09 -0.98
C LEU A 167 -11.27 -3.71 -1.01
N LEU A 168 -10.58 -2.68 -0.51
CA LEU A 168 -11.13 -1.33 -0.32
C LEU A 168 -11.16 -0.52 -1.62
N SER A 169 -10.29 -0.86 -2.56
CA SER A 169 -10.22 -0.29 -3.91
C SER A 169 -9.67 -1.35 -4.84
N PRO A 170 -10.14 -1.43 -6.11
CA PRO A 170 -11.28 -0.70 -6.68
C PRO A 170 -12.64 -1.14 -6.10
N ALA A 171 -13.70 -0.37 -6.36
CA ALA A 171 -15.07 -0.71 -5.96
C ALA A 171 -15.70 -1.75 -6.91
N ASP A 172 -16.65 -2.56 -6.40
CA ASP A 172 -17.39 -3.53 -7.25
C ASP A 172 -18.17 -2.82 -8.36
N GLY A 173 -18.08 -3.36 -9.57
CA GLY A 173 -18.68 -2.81 -10.78
C GLY A 173 -17.96 -1.60 -11.38
N SER A 174 -16.83 -1.17 -10.82
CA SER A 174 -16.13 0.03 -11.32
C SER A 174 -15.36 -0.22 -12.62
N THR A 175 -15.27 0.82 -13.44
CA THR A 175 -14.34 0.88 -14.58
C THR A 175 -13.07 1.57 -14.14
N VAL A 176 -11.94 0.90 -14.28
CA VAL A 176 -10.59 1.42 -14.00
C VAL A 176 -9.83 1.65 -15.30
N ARG A 177 -9.01 2.70 -15.34
CA ARG A 177 -8.24 3.09 -16.53
C ARG A 177 -6.75 3.04 -16.22
N ASN A 178 -5.95 2.55 -17.17
CA ASN A 178 -4.49 2.44 -17.02
C ASN A 178 -4.09 1.61 -15.78
N ALA A 179 -2.97 1.94 -15.15
CA ALA A 179 -2.61 1.41 -13.85
C ALA A 179 -3.57 1.93 -12.76
N PHE A 180 -4.05 1.05 -11.91
CA PHE A 180 -4.94 1.39 -10.82
C PHE A 180 -4.47 0.78 -9.50
N ARG A 181 -4.77 1.48 -8.40
CA ARG A 181 -4.41 1.06 -7.06
C ARG A 181 -5.42 0.06 -6.52
N VAL A 182 -4.90 -1.06 -6.01
CA VAL A 182 -5.66 -2.05 -5.26
C VAL A 182 -5.28 -1.94 -3.79
N LEU A 183 -6.27 -1.67 -2.94
CA LEU A 183 -6.07 -1.49 -1.50
C LEU A 183 -6.62 -2.69 -0.74
N PHE A 184 -5.78 -3.29 0.10
CA PHE A 184 -6.12 -4.43 0.93
C PHE A 184 -6.38 -3.98 2.36
N HIS A 185 -7.21 -4.72 3.08
CA HIS A 185 -7.41 -4.50 4.50
C HIS A 185 -7.70 -5.80 5.23
N ALA A 186 -7.21 -5.93 6.45
CA ALA A 186 -7.49 -7.05 7.33
C ALA A 186 -7.86 -6.55 8.73
N SER A 187 -9.16 -6.51 9.03
CA SER A 187 -9.69 -6.18 10.35
C SER A 187 -9.59 -7.40 11.27
N GLY A 188 -9.04 -7.23 12.47
CA GLY A 188 -8.89 -8.32 13.45
C GLY A 188 -7.82 -9.37 13.14
N PHE A 189 -7.02 -9.17 12.08
CA PHE A 189 -5.88 -10.03 11.74
C PHE A 189 -4.57 -9.23 11.77
N ASN A 190 -3.44 -9.95 11.75
CA ASN A 190 -2.12 -9.35 11.61
C ASN A 190 -1.51 -9.73 10.26
N VAL A 191 -0.89 -8.77 9.60
CA VAL A 191 -0.20 -8.95 8.33
C VAL A 191 1.31 -8.87 8.53
N ALA A 192 2.04 -9.82 7.95
CA ALA A 192 3.49 -9.84 8.05
C ALA A 192 4.13 -10.54 6.85
N HIS A 193 5.38 -10.17 6.59
CA HIS A 193 6.27 -10.93 5.73
C HIS A 193 6.44 -12.38 6.27
N PRO A 194 6.21 -13.46 5.49
CA PRO A 194 6.19 -14.83 5.98
C PRO A 194 7.58 -15.33 6.42
N ALA A 195 8.66 -14.77 5.87
CA ALA A 195 10.04 -15.02 6.36
C ALA A 195 10.24 -14.73 7.86
N ALA A 196 9.42 -13.86 8.48
CA ALA A 196 9.45 -13.62 9.92
C ALA A 196 8.90 -14.78 10.76
N ARG A 197 8.23 -15.78 10.13
CA ARG A 197 7.69 -17.01 10.74
C ARG A 197 6.93 -16.75 12.05
N THR A 198 6.15 -15.67 12.09
CA THR A 198 5.44 -15.25 13.30
C THR A 198 4.03 -15.85 13.30
N ALA A 199 3.70 -16.62 14.34
CA ALA A 199 2.37 -17.22 14.48
C ALA A 199 1.27 -16.14 14.59
N GLY A 200 0.09 -16.44 14.05
CA GLY A 200 -1.05 -15.50 14.07
C GLY A 200 -0.88 -14.32 13.11
N THR A 201 0.01 -14.44 12.13
CA THR A 201 0.17 -13.48 11.02
C THR A 201 -0.12 -14.14 9.69
N GLY A 202 -0.56 -13.36 8.71
CA GLY A 202 -0.73 -13.81 7.34
C GLY A 202 -0.19 -12.81 6.32
N HIS A 203 -0.25 -13.19 5.05
CA HIS A 203 0.03 -12.32 3.92
C HIS A 203 -1.13 -12.38 2.92
N PHE A 204 -1.28 -11.34 2.11
CA PHE A 204 -2.36 -11.29 1.14
C PHE A 204 -2.04 -12.10 -0.11
N VAL A 205 -3.08 -12.69 -0.69
CA VAL A 205 -3.05 -13.32 -2.02
C VAL A 205 -4.25 -12.81 -2.80
N LEU A 206 -4.02 -12.27 -3.99
CA LEU A 206 -5.05 -11.81 -4.90
C LEU A 206 -5.17 -12.78 -6.08
N ASN A 207 -6.36 -13.36 -6.24
CA ASN A 207 -6.73 -14.12 -7.42
C ASN A 207 -7.49 -13.20 -8.38
N VAL A 208 -7.00 -13.06 -9.61
CA VAL A 208 -7.55 -12.19 -10.65
C VAL A 208 -8.02 -13.06 -11.81
N ALA A 209 -9.34 -13.23 -11.94
CA ALA A 209 -9.95 -14.01 -13.00
C ALA A 209 -10.47 -13.12 -14.12
N ALA A 210 -9.87 -13.19 -15.31
CA ALA A 210 -10.41 -12.57 -16.51
C ALA A 210 -11.65 -13.35 -17.00
N LYS A 211 -12.65 -12.65 -17.55
CA LYS A 211 -13.83 -13.31 -18.15
C LYS A 211 -13.41 -14.25 -19.27
N GLY A 212 -13.57 -15.56 -19.06
CA GLY A 212 -13.18 -16.61 -20.01
C GLY A 212 -11.68 -16.92 -20.06
N GLY A 213 -10.87 -16.31 -19.19
CA GLY A 213 -9.43 -16.58 -19.06
C GLY A 213 -9.10 -17.49 -17.88
N LYS A 214 -7.83 -17.89 -17.79
CA LYS A 214 -7.29 -18.56 -16.59
C LYS A 214 -7.14 -17.53 -15.46
N PRO A 215 -7.46 -17.89 -14.20
CA PRO A 215 -7.14 -17.03 -13.07
C PRO A 215 -5.62 -16.85 -12.91
N GLU A 216 -5.19 -15.63 -12.68
CA GLU A 216 -3.83 -15.30 -12.24
C GLU A 216 -3.81 -15.17 -10.72
N THR A 217 -2.75 -15.64 -10.08
CA THR A 217 -2.57 -15.53 -8.62
C THR A 217 -1.34 -14.68 -8.32
N ILE A 218 -1.52 -13.66 -7.50
CA ILE A 218 -0.45 -12.75 -7.07
C ILE A 218 -0.35 -12.82 -5.54
N ALA A 219 0.77 -13.30 -5.04
CA ALA A 219 1.07 -13.32 -3.60
C ALA A 219 1.79 -12.03 -3.20
N PHE A 220 1.39 -11.44 -2.07
CA PHE A 220 1.97 -10.23 -1.49
C PHE A 220 2.71 -10.60 -0.21
N ASP A 221 3.81 -11.33 -0.39
CA ASP A 221 4.64 -11.90 0.68
C ASP A 221 5.56 -10.88 1.34
N ALA A 222 5.77 -9.68 0.80
CA ALA A 222 6.53 -8.65 1.51
C ALA A 222 5.73 -7.95 2.63
N GLY A 223 4.52 -8.42 2.95
CA GLY A 223 3.61 -7.76 3.91
C GLY A 223 2.98 -6.50 3.34
N GLN A 224 2.80 -6.41 2.02
CA GLN A 224 2.20 -5.25 1.37
C GLN A 224 0.73 -5.11 1.74
N THR A 225 0.28 -3.87 1.86
CA THR A 225 -1.15 -3.54 2.12
C THR A 225 -1.87 -3.02 0.88
N GLU A 226 -1.13 -2.88 -0.22
CA GLU A 226 -1.62 -2.39 -1.49
C GLU A 226 -0.72 -2.82 -2.64
N THR A 227 -1.23 -2.65 -3.86
CA THR A 227 -0.44 -2.78 -5.08
C THR A 227 -1.01 -1.89 -6.18
N TRP A 228 -0.27 -1.76 -7.28
CA TRP A 228 -0.77 -1.15 -8.51
C TRP A 228 -0.79 -2.21 -9.61
N LEU A 229 -1.96 -2.36 -10.24
CA LEU A 229 -2.16 -3.31 -11.32
C LEU A 229 -2.43 -2.59 -12.62
N GLN A 230 -1.88 -3.15 -13.70
CA GLN A 230 -2.16 -2.77 -15.09
C GLN A 230 -2.35 -4.04 -15.94
N PRO A 231 -3.45 -4.78 -15.75
CA PRO A 231 -3.80 -5.90 -16.61
C PRO A 231 -4.20 -5.39 -18.01
N PRO A 232 -4.25 -6.28 -19.01
CA PRO A 232 -4.88 -5.98 -20.30
C PRO A 232 -6.32 -5.45 -20.14
N ALA A 233 -6.84 -4.79 -21.17
CA ALA A 233 -8.23 -4.36 -21.17
C ALA A 233 -9.17 -5.58 -21.14
N GLY A 234 -10.19 -5.55 -20.29
CA GLY A 234 -11.10 -6.67 -20.10
C GLY A 234 -11.96 -6.56 -18.84
N ASP A 235 -12.86 -7.53 -18.67
CA ASP A 235 -13.66 -7.66 -17.46
C ASP A 235 -13.02 -8.69 -16.53
N TYR A 236 -12.87 -8.34 -15.25
CA TYR A 236 -12.16 -9.12 -14.25
C TYR A 236 -12.97 -9.30 -12.97
N GLN A 237 -12.75 -10.42 -12.29
CA GLN A 237 -13.15 -10.64 -10.90
C GLN A 237 -11.91 -10.80 -10.03
N LEU A 238 -11.83 -9.99 -8.98
CA LEU A 238 -10.71 -9.90 -8.03
C LEU A 238 -11.18 -10.54 -6.71
N ALA A 239 -10.47 -11.57 -6.25
CA ALA A 239 -10.74 -12.25 -4.99
C ALA A 239 -9.50 -12.20 -4.09
N LEU A 240 -9.60 -11.40 -3.02
CA LEU A 240 -8.53 -11.23 -2.03
C LEU A 240 -8.66 -12.24 -0.90
N GLN A 241 -7.55 -12.86 -0.52
CA GLN A 241 -7.45 -13.78 0.61
C GLN A 241 -6.33 -13.35 1.53
N LEU A 242 -6.47 -13.67 2.82
CA LEU A 242 -5.37 -13.66 3.77
C LEU A 242 -4.96 -15.10 4.05
N VAL A 243 -3.69 -15.40 3.85
CA VAL A 243 -3.11 -16.75 4.01
C VAL A 243 -2.19 -16.77 5.21
N ASP A 244 -2.35 -17.77 6.07
CA ASP A 244 -1.57 -17.96 7.30
C ASP A 244 -0.09 -18.23 6.99
N ASN A 245 0.80 -17.49 7.66
CA ASN A 245 2.24 -17.55 7.42
C ASN A 245 2.92 -18.83 7.94
N ILE A 246 2.23 -19.64 8.75
CA ILE A 246 2.78 -20.88 9.32
C ILE A 246 2.25 -22.10 8.58
N THR A 247 0.96 -22.14 8.34
CA THR A 247 0.25 -23.31 7.81
C THR A 247 -0.04 -23.23 6.32
N GLY A 248 0.04 -22.02 5.72
CA GLY A 248 -0.33 -21.79 4.32
C GLY A 248 -1.84 -21.89 4.06
N LYS A 249 -2.68 -22.01 5.10
CA LYS A 249 -4.13 -22.08 4.96
C LYS A 249 -4.74 -20.69 4.83
N VAL A 250 -5.84 -20.58 4.09
CA VAL A 250 -6.63 -19.34 4.03
C VAL A 250 -7.25 -19.08 5.41
N LEU A 251 -6.96 -17.91 5.98
CA LEU A 251 -7.54 -17.42 7.24
C LEU A 251 -8.89 -16.73 7.01
N ALA A 252 -8.98 -15.94 5.95
CA ALA A 252 -10.17 -15.18 5.58
C ALA A 252 -10.15 -14.82 4.09
N SER A 253 -11.32 -14.56 3.52
CA SER A 253 -11.50 -14.10 2.14
C SER A 253 -12.40 -12.88 2.10
N ALA A 254 -12.09 -11.91 1.25
CA ALA A 254 -12.97 -10.80 0.94
C ALA A 254 -14.11 -11.24 0.02
N THR A 255 -15.21 -10.48 0.03
CA THR A 255 -16.19 -10.53 -1.05
C THR A 255 -15.48 -10.19 -2.38
N PRO A 256 -15.64 -11.01 -3.44
CA PRO A 256 -15.03 -10.72 -4.73
C PRO A 256 -15.54 -9.41 -5.33
N VAL A 257 -14.64 -8.69 -5.99
CA VAL A 257 -14.91 -7.40 -6.66
C VAL A 257 -14.80 -7.58 -8.16
N ARG A 258 -15.81 -7.12 -8.90
CA ARG A 258 -15.79 -7.12 -10.37
C ARG A 258 -15.36 -5.74 -10.85
N ILE A 259 -14.51 -5.72 -11.87
CA ILE A 259 -14.09 -4.48 -12.52
C ILE A 259 -14.04 -4.63 -14.03
N ARG A 260 -14.10 -3.49 -14.72
CA ARG A 260 -13.71 -3.37 -16.12
C ARG A 260 -12.41 -2.58 -16.21
N ALA A 261 -11.35 -3.21 -16.71
CA ALA A 261 -10.09 -2.53 -16.99
C ALA A 261 -10.09 -2.01 -18.43
N GLU A 262 -9.75 -0.73 -18.61
CA GLU A 262 -9.59 -0.09 -19.91
C GLU A 262 -8.17 0.44 -20.08
N SER A 263 -7.55 0.20 -21.24
CA SER A 263 -6.33 0.89 -21.64
C SER A 263 -6.68 2.15 -22.43
N MET A 264 -6.06 3.28 -22.12
CA MET A 264 -6.10 4.42 -23.04
C MET A 264 -5.36 3.99 -24.30
N LYS A 265 -6.02 4.00 -25.47
CA LYS A 265 -5.28 4.04 -26.74
C LYS A 265 -4.39 5.28 -26.66
N ALA A 266 -3.07 5.10 -26.76
CA ALA A 266 -2.17 6.23 -26.96
C ALA A 266 -2.75 7.07 -28.11
N GLY A 267 -2.93 8.37 -27.86
CA GLY A 267 -3.55 9.28 -28.82
C GLY A 267 -2.73 9.37 -30.10
N ALA A 268 -3.00 8.46 -31.04
CA ALA A 268 -2.49 8.49 -32.41
C ALA A 268 -3.56 8.97 -33.41
N GLU A 269 -4.74 9.39 -32.95
CA GLU A 269 -5.87 9.75 -33.83
C GLU A 269 -6.34 11.21 -33.77
N SER A 270 -5.65 12.14 -33.08
CA SER A 270 -6.00 13.57 -33.17
C SER A 270 -5.06 14.44 -34.03
N LEU A 271 -3.89 13.95 -34.43
CA LEU A 271 -3.00 14.69 -35.34
C LEU A 271 -3.34 14.50 -36.83
N ALA A 272 -3.95 13.37 -37.20
CA ALA A 272 -4.37 13.12 -38.58
C ALA A 272 -5.56 14.01 -39.03
N ARG A 273 -6.37 14.52 -38.08
CA ARG A 273 -7.53 15.37 -38.39
C ARG A 273 -7.18 16.85 -38.56
N VAL A 274 -6.03 17.29 -38.03
CA VAL A 274 -5.56 18.68 -38.16
C VAL A 274 -4.64 18.84 -39.38
N MET A 275 -3.91 17.79 -39.79
CA MET A 275 -3.02 17.84 -40.96
C MET A 275 -3.71 17.52 -42.30
N GLY A 276 -4.98 17.11 -42.31
CA GLY A 276 -5.74 16.78 -43.52
C GLY A 276 -6.54 17.92 -44.15
N ALA A 277 -6.57 19.11 -43.53
CA ALA A 277 -7.46 20.22 -43.94
C ALA A 277 -6.74 21.39 -44.65
N SER A 278 -5.49 21.22 -45.08
CA SER A 278 -4.75 22.26 -45.82
C SER A 278 -4.16 21.73 -47.12
N ARG A 279 -5.01 21.18 -48.00
CA ARG A 279 -4.76 21.13 -49.45
C ARG A 279 -6.09 21.27 -50.18
N ARG A 280 -6.46 22.51 -50.48
CA ARG A 280 -7.19 22.95 -51.68
C ARG A 280 -6.99 24.45 -51.81
#